data_AF-A0A521Y4U4-F1
#
_entry.id   AF-A0A521Y4U4-F1
#
_cell.length_a   1.000
_cell.length_b   1.000
_cell.length_c   1.000
_cell.angle_alpha   90.00
_cell.angle_beta   90.00
_cell.angle_gamma   90.00
#
_symmetry.space_group_name_H-M   'P 1'
#
loop_
_entity.id
_entity.type
_entity.pdbx_description
1 polymer ?
#
loop_
_entity_poly.entity_id
_entity_poly.type
_entity_poly.pdbx_seq_one_letter_code
_entity_poly.pdbx_strand_id
1 'polypeptide(L)'
;MDRNIRCWIKLRYDIAMNNIFHVIKDPVHGTMQFTTTEDAWVKPFIDSPHFQRLRHIKQLGLGDFIFPGAVHTRFNHCLGCCYVASQIAQKIGLADEERQLVMIACLLHDIGHGPFSHAFEGIFHEKLIRHEDWTPYFLAEYGSETFFQHYNRLNPRHHLTADKFKYIADM
;
A
#
# COMPACT_ATOMS: atom_id res chain seq x y z
N MET A 1 31.42 7.39 -12.76
CA MET A 1 30.16 6.92 -13.35
C MET A 1 29.05 7.25 -12.36
N ASP A 2 28.73 8.54 -12.27
CA ASP A 2 27.41 9.15 -12.58
C ASP A 2 26.31 8.68 -11.60
N ARG A 3 26.05 9.44 -10.52
CA ARG A 3 25.22 10.66 -10.41
C ARG A 3 23.71 10.39 -10.53
N ASN A 4 23.04 10.61 -9.39
CA ASN A 4 21.69 11.19 -9.28
C ASN A 4 20.51 10.40 -9.86
N ILE A 5 19.90 9.54 -9.02
CA ILE A 5 18.45 9.35 -9.01
C ILE A 5 17.94 9.76 -7.63
N ARG A 6 17.92 11.07 -7.38
CA ARG A 6 17.10 11.68 -6.31
C ARG A 6 16.02 12.50 -7.01
N CYS A 7 14.95 11.84 -7.45
CA CYS A 7 13.76 12.52 -7.94
C CYS A 7 12.90 12.90 -6.73
N TRP A 8 13.21 14.03 -6.09
CA TRP A 8 12.27 14.71 -5.18
C TRP A 8 12.48 16.22 -5.31
N ILE A 9 11.54 16.89 -5.99
CA ILE A 9 11.43 18.34 -5.98
C ILE A 9 11.04 18.75 -4.56
N LYS A 10 11.94 19.45 -3.87
CA LYS A 10 11.70 20.06 -2.57
C LYS A 10 11.44 21.55 -2.80
N LEU A 11 10.18 21.93 -3.02
CA LEU A 11 9.75 23.31 -2.91
C LEU A 11 9.39 23.58 -1.45
N ARG A 12 10.24 24.31 -0.73
CA ARG A 12 9.92 24.90 0.57
C ARG A 12 9.38 26.30 0.34
N TYR A 13 8.16 26.55 0.80
CA TYR A 13 7.63 27.89 1.02
C TYR A 13 6.97 27.91 2.40
N ASP A 14 7.52 28.73 3.30
CA ASP A 14 6.96 29.04 4.61
C ASP A 14 5.89 30.13 4.46
N ILE A 15 4.62 29.77 4.26
CA ILE A 15 3.43 30.64 4.52
C ILE A 15 2.22 29.72 4.82
N ALA A 16 1.61 29.92 6.00
CA ALA A 16 0.39 29.29 6.53
C ALA A 16 0.46 27.76 6.72
N MET A 17 -0.28 27.21 7.71
CA MET A 17 -0.56 25.76 7.80
C MET A 17 -1.40 25.32 6.59
N ASN A 18 -0.79 25.32 5.41
CA ASN A 18 -1.37 24.78 4.20
C ASN A 18 -1.38 23.26 4.34
N ASN A 19 -2.54 22.64 4.12
CA ASN A 19 -2.64 21.18 4.00
C ASN A 19 -1.72 20.72 2.87
N ILE A 20 -0.51 20.27 3.23
CA ILE A 20 0.42 19.65 2.30
C ILE A 20 -0.15 18.27 1.99
N PHE A 21 -0.51 18.07 0.72
CA PHE A 21 -0.94 16.78 0.22
C PHE A 21 0.19 16.09 -0.53
N HIS A 22 0.38 14.80 -0.27
CA HIS A 22 1.08 13.94 -1.22
C HIS A 22 0.09 13.53 -2.31
N VAL A 23 0.46 13.77 -3.56
CA VAL A 23 -0.44 13.62 -4.70
C VAL A 23 0.06 12.50 -5.62
N ILE A 24 -0.82 11.55 -5.90
CA ILE A 24 -0.59 10.48 -6.87
C ILE A 24 -1.63 10.62 -8.00
N LYS A 25 -1.15 10.61 -9.25
CA LYS A 25 -2.02 10.59 -10.43
C LYS A 25 -2.38 9.15 -10.77
N ASP A 26 -3.67 8.88 -10.85
CA ASP A 26 -4.20 7.55 -11.17
C ASP A 26 -5.31 7.69 -12.23
N PRO A 27 -5.31 6.88 -13.30
CA PRO A 27 -6.30 7.00 -14.37
C PRO A 27 -7.72 6.60 -13.94
N VAL A 28 -7.90 5.83 -12.86
CA VAL A 28 -9.21 5.38 -12.36
C VAL A 28 -9.77 6.39 -11.36
N HIS A 29 -8.94 6.84 -10.41
CA HIS A 29 -9.34 7.72 -9.31
C HIS A 29 -9.01 9.20 -9.55
N GLY A 30 -8.35 9.53 -10.66
CA GLY A 30 -7.96 10.89 -11.02
C GLY A 30 -6.75 11.38 -10.20
N THR A 31 -6.99 12.30 -9.27
CA THR A 31 -5.93 12.86 -8.41
C THR A 31 -6.13 12.37 -6.99
N MET A 32 -5.40 11.33 -6.60
CA MET A 32 -5.40 10.83 -5.23
C MET A 32 -4.58 11.79 -4.37
N GLN A 33 -5.21 12.38 -3.37
CA GLN A 33 -4.59 13.33 -2.45
C GLN A 33 -4.59 12.71 -1.05
N PHE A 34 -3.40 12.46 -0.52
CA PHE A 34 -3.21 12.02 0.86
C PHE A 34 -2.77 13.22 1.68
N THR A 35 -3.46 13.48 2.79
CA THR A 35 -3.01 14.47 3.78
C THR A 35 -1.63 14.10 4.31
N THR A 36 -0.91 15.05 4.91
CA THR A 36 0.40 14.76 5.53
C THR A 36 0.32 13.62 6.54
N THR A 37 -0.80 13.51 7.27
CA THR A 37 -1.03 12.45 8.25
C THR A 37 -1.29 11.10 7.60
N GLU A 38 -2.16 11.04 6.60
CA GLU A 38 -2.42 9.80 5.86
C GLU A 38 -1.17 9.30 5.13
N ASP A 39 -0.42 10.19 4.49
CA ASP A 39 0.84 9.85 3.84
C ASP A 39 1.83 9.23 4.84
N ALA A 40 1.95 9.82 6.05
CA ALA A 40 2.81 9.27 7.10
C ALA A 40 2.38 7.86 7.57
N TRP A 41 1.07 7.54 7.49
CA TRP A 41 0.57 6.21 7.80
C TRP A 41 0.93 5.16 6.74
N VAL A 42 0.85 5.50 5.46
CA VAL A 42 0.96 4.50 4.38
C VAL A 42 2.34 4.44 3.74
N LYS A 43 3.09 5.55 3.73
CA LYS A 43 4.37 5.68 3.04
C LYS A 43 5.44 4.68 3.50
N PRO A 44 5.59 4.34 4.80
CA PRO A 44 6.54 3.32 5.24
C PRO A 44 6.31 1.95 4.58
N PHE A 45 5.05 1.61 4.30
CA PHE A 45 4.69 0.39 3.57
C PHE A 45 4.88 0.56 2.07
N ILE A 46 4.41 1.67 1.49
CA ILE A 46 4.51 1.93 0.05
C ILE A 46 5.97 1.89 -0.41
N ASP A 47 6.89 2.52 0.33
CA ASP A 47 8.30 2.61 -0.04
C ASP A 47 9.08 1.32 0.25
N SER A 48 8.47 0.32 0.88
CA SER A 48 9.14 -0.95 1.21
C SER A 48 9.42 -1.81 -0.04
N PRO A 49 10.50 -2.60 -0.06
CA PRO A 49 10.81 -3.49 -1.18
C PRO A 49 9.68 -4.48 -1.51
N HIS A 50 9.03 -5.03 -0.48
CA HIS A 50 7.94 -5.99 -0.64
C HIS A 50 6.72 -5.39 -1.33
N PHE A 51 6.36 -4.15 -1.00
CA PHE A 51 5.26 -3.46 -1.68
C PHE A 51 5.66 -2.97 -3.08
N GLN A 52 6.87 -2.44 -3.25
CA GLN A 52 7.37 -1.99 -4.56
C GLN A 52 7.43 -3.13 -5.59
N ARG A 53 7.67 -4.39 -5.15
CA ARG A 53 7.60 -5.58 -6.01
C ARG A 53 6.26 -5.70 -6.76
N LEU A 54 5.15 -5.25 -6.18
CA LEU A 54 3.83 -5.33 -6.80
C LEU A 54 3.72 -4.55 -8.12
N ARG A 55 4.64 -3.61 -8.39
CA ARG A 55 4.74 -2.91 -9.69
C ARG A 55 5.05 -3.84 -10.85
N HIS A 56 5.59 -5.02 -10.57
CA HIS A 56 5.98 -6.01 -11.56
C HIS A 56 4.97 -7.15 -11.68
N ILE A 57 3.83 -7.06 -10.99
CA ILE A 57 2.79 -8.08 -10.98
C ILE A 57 1.52 -7.49 -11.56
N LYS A 58 1.18 -7.93 -12.77
CA LYS A 58 -0.08 -7.58 -13.43
C LYS A 58 -1.26 -8.08 -12.61
N GLN A 59 -2.29 -7.24 -12.46
CA GLN A 59 -3.51 -7.60 -11.75
C GLN A 59 -4.15 -8.85 -12.40
N LEU A 60 -4.34 -8.80 -13.72
CA LEU A 60 -5.08 -9.82 -14.48
C LEU A 60 -4.18 -10.86 -15.16
N GLY A 61 -2.93 -11.02 -14.70
CA GLY A 61 -2.00 -12.02 -15.25
C GLY A 61 -1.77 -11.84 -16.75
N LEU A 62 -2.26 -12.78 -17.57
CA LEU A 62 -2.16 -12.76 -19.03
C LEU A 62 -3.36 -12.09 -19.72
N GLY A 63 -4.22 -11.39 -18.98
CA GLY A 63 -5.40 -10.72 -19.54
C GLY A 63 -5.08 -9.72 -20.65
N ASP A 64 -3.86 -9.18 -20.68
CA ASP A 64 -3.41 -8.26 -21.72
C ASP A 64 -3.27 -8.89 -23.11
N PHE A 65 -3.20 -10.22 -23.21
CA PHE A 65 -3.20 -10.92 -24.51
C PHE A 65 -4.56 -10.87 -25.21
N ILE A 66 -5.65 -10.69 -24.45
CA ILE A 66 -7.01 -10.54 -24.98
C ILE A 66 -7.44 -9.06 -24.96
N PHE A 67 -7.08 -8.35 -23.89
CA PHE A 67 -7.43 -6.95 -23.68
C PHE A 67 -6.16 -6.12 -23.52
N PRO A 68 -5.58 -5.53 -24.60
CA PRO A 68 -4.28 -4.87 -24.54
C PRO A 68 -4.13 -3.74 -23.49
N GLY A 69 -5.24 -3.18 -23.00
CA GLY A 69 -5.26 -2.20 -21.91
C GLY A 69 -5.17 -2.78 -20.50
N ALA A 70 -5.25 -4.10 -20.32
CA ALA A 70 -5.21 -4.80 -19.03
C ALA A 70 -3.78 -4.93 -18.46
N VAL A 71 -3.02 -3.84 -18.49
CA VAL A 71 -1.61 -3.78 -18.08
C VAL A 71 -1.40 -3.25 -16.65
N HIS A 72 -2.49 -2.90 -15.96
CA HIS A 72 -2.43 -2.40 -14.59
C HIS A 72 -1.86 -3.47 -13.63
N THR A 73 -1.19 -2.99 -12.59
CA THR A 73 -0.47 -3.83 -11.63
C THR A 73 -1.17 -3.87 -10.28
N ARG A 74 -0.82 -4.87 -9.46
CA ARG A 74 -1.30 -4.95 -8.07
C ARG A 74 -0.92 -3.73 -7.25
N PHE A 75 0.21 -3.10 -7.56
CA PHE A 75 0.60 -1.85 -6.90
C PHE A 75 -0.45 -0.74 -7.09
N ASN A 76 -0.96 -0.56 -8.31
CA ASN A 76 -2.00 0.43 -8.60
C ASN A 76 -3.30 0.08 -7.87
N HIS A 77 -3.70 -1.19 -7.93
CA HIS A 77 -4.89 -1.71 -7.27
C HIS A 77 -4.85 -1.44 -5.75
N CYS A 78 -3.79 -1.88 -5.07
CA CYS A 78 -3.61 -1.66 -3.62
C CYS A 78 -3.62 -0.19 -3.23
N LEU A 79 -2.95 0.68 -4.00
CA LEU A 79 -2.99 2.13 -3.76
C LEU A 79 -4.39 2.71 -3.94
N GLY A 80 -5.11 2.29 -4.98
CA GLY A 80 -6.49 2.70 -5.23
C GLY A 80 -7.43 2.25 -4.12
N CYS A 81 -7.33 0.99 -3.67
CA CYS A 81 -8.07 0.47 -2.52
C CYS A 81 -7.82 1.28 -1.25
N CYS A 82 -6.55 1.55 -0.94
CA CYS A 82 -6.16 2.38 0.21
C CYS A 82 -6.76 3.80 0.14
N TYR A 83 -6.70 4.43 -1.04
CA TYR A 83 -7.29 5.76 -1.25
C TYR A 83 -8.81 5.74 -1.05
N VAL A 84 -9.52 4.82 -1.70
CA VAL A 84 -10.97 4.68 -1.57
C VAL A 84 -11.37 4.37 -0.13
N ALA A 85 -10.61 3.53 0.58
CA ALA A 85 -10.84 3.25 1.99
C ALA A 85 -10.78 4.51 2.86
N SER A 86 -9.81 5.41 2.63
CA SER A 86 -9.78 6.70 3.34
C SER A 86 -11.02 7.54 3.06
N GLN A 87 -11.41 7.64 1.78
CA GLN A 87 -12.59 8.43 1.39
C GLN A 87 -13.88 7.90 2.02
N ILE A 88 -14.05 6.57 2.05
CA ILE A 88 -15.20 5.92 2.69
C ILE A 88 -15.15 6.16 4.20
N ALA A 89 -14.02 5.89 4.86
CA ALA A 89 -13.85 6.06 6.30
C ALA A 89 -14.14 7.50 6.74
N GLN A 90 -13.66 8.49 6.00
CA GLN A 90 -13.97 9.89 6.25
C GLN A 90 -15.46 10.19 6.07
N LYS A 91 -16.10 9.62 5.04
CA LYS A 91 -17.52 9.87 4.74
C LYS A 91 -18.45 9.29 5.80
N ILE A 92 -18.09 8.15 6.40
CA ILE A 92 -18.84 7.50 7.48
C ILE A 92 -18.45 8.00 8.87
N GLY A 93 -17.47 8.90 8.97
CA GLY A 93 -17.05 9.51 10.23
C GLY A 93 -16.26 8.58 11.14
N LEU A 94 -15.48 7.65 10.56
CA LEU A 94 -14.60 6.76 11.32
C LEU A 94 -13.51 7.57 12.04
N ALA A 95 -13.11 7.14 13.25
CA ALA A 95 -12.04 7.79 13.99
C ALA A 95 -10.69 7.66 13.24
N ASP A 96 -9.75 8.57 13.46
CA ASP A 96 -8.46 8.56 12.75
C ASP A 96 -7.67 7.27 13.02
N GLU A 97 -7.74 6.71 14.22
CA GLU A 97 -7.13 5.42 14.55
C GLU A 97 -7.72 4.28 13.73
N GLU A 98 -9.04 4.20 13.60
CA GLU A 98 -9.71 3.14 12.81
C GLU A 98 -9.48 3.34 11.31
N ARG A 99 -9.51 4.61 10.86
CA ARG A 99 -9.21 5.01 9.50
C ARG A 99 -7.79 4.63 9.09
N GLN A 100 -6.81 4.84 9.98
CA GLN A 100 -5.43 4.38 9.77
C GLN A 100 -5.38 2.87 9.53
N LEU A 101 -6.04 2.07 10.37
CA LEU A 101 -5.99 0.61 10.26
C LEU A 101 -6.62 0.11 8.96
N VAL A 102 -7.80 0.60 8.59
CA VAL A 102 -8.47 0.17 7.35
C VAL A 102 -7.67 0.59 6.11
N MET A 103 -7.04 1.77 6.11
CA MET A 103 -6.16 2.18 5.01
C MET A 103 -4.97 1.24 4.84
N ILE A 104 -4.31 0.86 5.94
CA ILE A 104 -3.15 -0.04 5.89
C ILE A 104 -3.60 -1.46 5.49
N ALA A 105 -4.73 -1.94 6.01
CA ALA A 105 -5.30 -3.23 5.61
C ALA A 105 -5.62 -3.27 4.11
N CYS A 106 -6.34 -2.28 3.58
CA CYS A 106 -6.63 -2.19 2.15
C CYS A 106 -5.37 -2.02 1.30
N LEU A 107 -4.33 -1.36 1.81
CA LEU A 107 -3.04 -1.28 1.12
C LEU A 107 -2.39 -2.66 1.02
N LEU A 108 -2.37 -3.43 2.11
CA LEU A 108 -1.57 -4.65 2.22
C LEU A 108 -2.30 -5.95 1.84
N HIS A 109 -3.63 -5.93 1.64
CA HIS A 109 -4.44 -7.14 1.44
C HIS A 109 -3.92 -8.07 0.33
N ASP A 110 -3.33 -7.50 -0.72
CA ASP A 110 -2.88 -8.20 -1.92
C ASP A 110 -1.36 -8.45 -1.95
N ILE A 111 -0.63 -8.17 -0.86
CA ILE A 111 0.83 -8.24 -0.82
C ILE A 111 1.36 -9.67 -1.05
N GLY A 112 0.58 -10.69 -0.67
CA GLY A 112 0.90 -12.11 -0.85
C GLY A 112 0.97 -12.57 -2.30
N HIS A 113 0.47 -11.81 -3.26
CA HIS A 113 0.41 -12.27 -4.65
C HIS A 113 1.77 -12.44 -5.33
N GLY A 114 1.93 -13.60 -5.97
CA GLY A 114 3.04 -13.95 -6.86
C GLY A 114 2.87 -13.50 -8.33
N PRO A 115 3.90 -13.71 -9.17
CA PRO A 115 3.81 -13.44 -10.61
C PRO A 115 2.70 -14.28 -11.25
N PHE A 116 2.06 -13.80 -12.31
CA PHE A 116 0.92 -14.44 -13.01
C PHE A 116 -0.40 -14.55 -12.22
N SER A 117 -0.54 -13.93 -11.05
CA SER A 117 -1.81 -13.89 -10.28
C SER A 117 -2.40 -15.30 -10.10
N HIS A 118 -3.71 -15.50 -10.28
CA HIS A 118 -4.36 -16.81 -10.15
C HIS A 118 -3.87 -17.86 -11.16
N ALA A 119 -3.26 -17.47 -12.29
CA ALA A 119 -2.68 -18.46 -13.21
C ALA A 119 -1.47 -19.16 -12.59
N PHE A 120 -0.79 -18.52 -11.63
CA PHE A 120 0.26 -19.15 -10.83
C PHE A 120 -0.31 -20.21 -9.88
N GLU A 121 -1.42 -19.89 -9.21
CA GLU A 121 -2.13 -20.85 -8.33
C GLU A 121 -2.59 -22.08 -9.14
N GLY A 122 -3.02 -21.86 -10.39
CA GLY A 122 -3.43 -22.92 -11.32
C GLY A 122 -2.31 -23.88 -11.73
N ILE A 123 -1.05 -23.41 -11.87
CA ILE A 123 0.10 -24.25 -12.22
C ILE A 123 0.58 -25.06 -11.00
N PHE A 124 0.38 -24.55 -9.78
CA PHE A 124 0.67 -25.25 -8.52
C PHE A 124 -0.54 -25.99 -7.94
N HIS A 125 -1.53 -26.33 -8.77
CA HIS A 125 -2.78 -26.97 -8.35
C HIS A 125 -2.60 -28.25 -7.50
N GLU A 126 -1.48 -28.96 -7.64
CA GLU A 126 -1.15 -30.12 -6.81
C GLU A 126 -0.83 -29.78 -5.35
N LYS A 127 -0.63 -28.50 -5.00
CA LYS A 127 -0.24 -28.04 -3.65
C LYS A 127 -1.22 -27.08 -2.96
N LEU A 128 -2.32 -26.67 -3.62
CA LEU A 128 -3.38 -25.83 -3.01
C LEU A 128 -2.90 -24.54 -2.31
N ILE A 129 -1.79 -23.94 -2.77
CA ILE A 129 -1.25 -22.74 -2.13
C ILE A 129 -1.95 -21.50 -2.73
N ARG A 130 -2.73 -20.80 -1.91
CA ARG A 130 -3.37 -19.53 -2.24
C ARG A 130 -2.41 -18.38 -1.94
N HIS A 131 -2.54 -17.25 -2.62
CA HIS A 131 -1.75 -16.05 -2.29
C HIS A 131 -1.93 -15.57 -0.83
N GLU A 132 -3.10 -15.82 -0.22
CA GLU A 132 -3.36 -15.59 1.20
C GLU A 132 -2.38 -16.35 2.10
N ASP A 133 -1.91 -17.53 1.69
CA ASP A 133 -0.93 -18.32 2.44
C ASP A 133 0.47 -17.67 2.41
N TRP A 134 0.73 -16.79 1.45
CA TRP A 134 1.99 -16.07 1.30
C TRP A 134 1.99 -14.71 1.98
N THR A 135 0.81 -14.10 2.18
CA THR A 135 0.66 -12.82 2.86
C THR A 135 1.41 -12.78 4.20
N PRO A 136 1.32 -13.78 5.10
CA PRO A 136 2.06 -13.78 6.36
C PRO A 136 3.58 -13.65 6.21
N TYR A 137 4.17 -14.22 5.15
CA TYR A 137 5.61 -14.16 4.92
C TYR A 137 6.09 -12.75 4.57
N PHE A 138 5.29 -12.01 3.79
CA PHE A 138 5.61 -10.61 3.47
C PHE A 138 5.29 -9.68 4.63
N LEU A 139 4.23 -9.97 5.40
CA LEU A 139 3.86 -9.17 6.56
C LEU A 139 4.84 -9.31 7.74
N ALA A 140 5.57 -10.43 7.82
CA ALA A 140 6.50 -10.71 8.91
C ALA A 140 7.56 -9.60 9.10
N GLU A 141 8.03 -8.97 8.03
CA GLU A 141 9.00 -7.86 8.13
C GLU A 141 8.41 -6.64 8.85
N TYR A 142 7.14 -6.33 8.58
CA TYR A 142 6.42 -5.23 9.21
C TYR A 142 6.01 -5.54 10.67
N GLY A 143 6.02 -6.81 11.06
CA GLY A 143 5.79 -7.25 12.44
C GLY A 143 7.00 -7.07 13.37
N SER A 144 8.13 -6.55 12.86
CA SER A 144 9.35 -6.37 13.64
C SER A 144 9.30 -5.16 14.56
N GLU A 145 9.90 -5.30 15.74
CA GLU A 145 10.03 -4.20 16.72
C GLU A 145 10.72 -2.97 16.12
N THR A 146 11.74 -3.19 15.28
CA THR A 146 12.45 -2.12 14.58
C THR A 146 11.54 -1.36 13.61
N PHE A 147 10.65 -2.06 12.90
CA PHE A 147 9.66 -1.44 12.04
C PHE A 147 8.69 -0.59 12.85
N PHE A 148 8.12 -1.13 13.94
CA PHE A 148 7.19 -0.37 14.80
C PHE A 148 7.84 0.86 15.43
N GLN A 149 9.08 0.77 15.91
CA GLN A 149 9.81 1.92 16.44
C GLN A 149 10.01 2.99 15.37
N HIS A 150 10.40 2.60 14.16
CA HIS A 150 10.55 3.54 13.05
C HIS A 150 9.21 4.18 12.67
N TYR A 151 8.16 3.37 12.52
CA TYR A 151 6.82 3.81 12.18
C TYR A 151 6.25 4.79 13.21
N ASN A 152 6.35 4.45 14.50
CA ASN A 152 5.82 5.24 15.61
C ASN A 152 6.57 6.57 15.78
N ARG A 153 7.88 6.59 15.49
CA ARG A 153 8.65 7.84 15.45
C ARG A 153 8.15 8.81 14.38
N LEU A 154 7.66 8.31 13.24
CA LEU A 154 7.04 9.12 12.19
C LEU A 154 5.58 9.51 12.52
N ASN A 155 4.91 8.70 13.35
CA ASN A 155 3.49 8.81 13.66
C ASN A 155 3.20 8.94 15.17
N PRO A 156 3.69 9.99 15.87
CA PRO A 156 3.64 10.07 17.34
C PRO A 156 2.23 10.15 17.94
N ARG A 157 1.21 10.43 17.11
CA ARG A 157 -0.21 10.46 17.53
C ARG A 157 -0.97 9.19 17.17
N HIS A 158 -0.44 8.37 16.27
CA HIS A 158 -1.13 7.20 15.71
C HIS A 158 -0.18 6.01 15.69
N HIS A 159 0.19 5.54 16.88
CA HIS A 159 1.09 4.41 17.00
C HIS A 159 0.45 3.13 16.46
N LEU A 160 1.25 2.39 15.70
CA LEU A 160 1.00 1.03 15.30
C LEU A 160 1.70 0.10 16.31
N THR A 161 0.90 -0.68 17.03
CA THR A 161 1.36 -1.71 17.97
C THR A 161 1.28 -3.08 17.31
N ALA A 162 1.95 -4.07 17.89
CA ALA A 162 1.86 -5.46 17.41
C ALA A 162 0.40 -5.97 17.36
N ASP A 163 -0.42 -5.64 18.37
CA ASP A 163 -1.83 -6.04 18.41
C ASP A 163 -2.66 -5.39 17.30
N LYS A 164 -2.45 -4.09 17.04
CA LYS A 164 -3.09 -3.38 15.92
C LYS A 164 -2.66 -3.94 14.58
N PHE A 165 -1.37 -4.27 14.43
CA PHE A 165 -0.85 -4.84 13.20
C PHE A 165 -1.34 -6.27 12.98
N LYS A 166 -1.49 -7.05 14.05
CA LYS A 166 -2.14 -8.36 13.97
C LYS A 166 -3.59 -8.24 13.48
N TYR A 167 -4.33 -7.26 13.99
CA TYR A 167 -5.69 -7.00 13.51
C TYR A 167 -5.73 -6.67 12.01
N ILE A 168 -4.75 -5.92 11.50
CA ILE A 168 -4.60 -5.66 10.06
C ILE A 168 -4.28 -6.94 9.27
N ALA A 169 -3.40 -7.79 9.81
CA ALA A 169 -2.97 -9.01 9.14
C ALA A 169 -4.06 -10.10 9.09
N ASP A 170 -5.01 -10.05 10.03
CA ASP A 170 -6.13 -10.99 10.14
C ASP A 170 -7.39 -10.54 9.35
N MET A 171 -7.37 -9.35 8.73
CA MET A 171 -8.45 -8.81 7.87
C MET A 171 -8.37 -9.31 6.43
#